data_AF-A0A965HMU0-F1
#
_entry.id   AF-A0A965HMU0-F1
#
_cell.length_a   1.000
_cell.length_b   1.000
_cell.length_c   1.000
_cell.angle_alpha   90.00
_cell.angle_beta   90.00
_cell.angle_gamma   90.00
#
_symmetry.space_group_name_H-M   'P 1'
#
loop_
_entity.id
_entity.type
_entity.pdbx_description
1 polymer ?
#
loop_
_entity_poly.entity_id
_entity_poly.type
_entity_poly.pdbx_seq_one_letter_code
_entity_poly.pdbx_strand_id
1 'polypeptide(L)'
;MSELLSEINSAAFWLGLIQIIGINIVLSGDNAVVIALAARRLPEAQRNRAILVGSAGAIVLRVVLTLFAAVLLDLPFVKTVGGLLLLWIAVKLLVPEDEGDGDGDEGASDFWQAVRIVLIADFVMSLDNVIGVAAAAGGSILLLVLGLAISIPLIIFSSTLIMKWMERLPIIITAGGALLGWVAGGTI
;
A
#
# COMPACT_ATOMS: atom_id res chain seq x y z
N MET A 1 -2.83 30.98 -7.73
CA MET A 1 -3.19 31.31 -6.33
C MET A 1 -4.71 31.45 -6.18
N SER A 2 -5.40 32.19 -7.05
CA SER A 2 -6.87 32.34 -7.03
C SER A 2 -7.63 31.03 -7.27
N GLU A 3 -7.22 30.20 -8.23
CA GLU A 3 -7.88 28.91 -8.51
C GLU A 3 -7.74 27.91 -7.34
N LEU A 4 -6.52 27.78 -6.80
CA LEU A 4 -6.22 27.00 -5.59
C LEU A 4 -7.09 27.39 -4.38
N LEU A 5 -7.25 28.70 -4.15
CA LEU A 5 -8.09 29.20 -3.06
C LEU A 5 -9.59 28.95 -3.33
N SER A 6 -10.00 28.87 -4.59
CA SER A 6 -11.37 28.54 -4.96
C SER A 6 -11.67 27.04 -4.79
N GLU A 7 -10.72 26.16 -5.14
CA GLU A 7 -10.83 24.72 -4.91
C GLU A 7 -10.92 24.39 -3.42
N ILE A 8 -9.99 24.92 -2.61
CA ILE A 8 -9.93 24.65 -1.16
C ILE A 8 -11.16 25.17 -0.42
N ASN A 9 -11.78 26.26 -0.89
CA ASN A 9 -13.02 26.78 -0.29
C ASN A 9 -14.29 26.05 -0.77
N SER A 10 -14.17 25.10 -1.70
CA SER A 10 -15.32 24.34 -2.18
C SER A 10 -15.68 23.20 -1.21
N ALA A 11 -16.98 23.01 -0.97
CA ALA A 11 -17.46 21.86 -0.19
C ALA A 11 -17.10 20.52 -0.86
N ALA A 12 -17.04 20.50 -2.19
CA ALA A 12 -16.66 19.32 -2.97
C ALA A 12 -15.22 18.86 -2.66
N PHE A 13 -14.28 19.79 -2.47
CA PHE A 13 -12.91 19.49 -2.09
C PHE A 13 -12.83 18.77 -0.74
N TRP A 14 -13.48 19.33 0.30
CA TRP A 14 -13.47 18.72 1.63
C TRP A 14 -14.19 17.37 1.67
N LEU A 15 -15.30 17.23 0.93
CA LEU A 15 -16.00 15.95 0.80
C LEU A 15 -15.14 14.91 0.09
N GLY A 16 -14.48 15.26 -1.01
CA GLY A 16 -13.54 14.39 -1.71
C GLY A 16 -12.35 13.98 -0.82
N LEU A 17 -11.78 14.92 -0.07
CA LEU A 17 -10.70 14.63 0.87
C LEU A 17 -11.13 13.65 1.97
N ILE A 18 -12.30 13.86 2.59
CA ILE A 18 -12.86 12.96 3.60
C ILE A 18 -13.13 11.58 2.99
N GLN A 19 -13.63 11.51 1.76
CA GLN A 19 -13.87 10.26 1.06
C GLN A 19 -12.56 9.51 0.79
N ILE A 20 -11.51 10.20 0.31
CA ILE A 20 -10.19 9.61 0.09
C ILE A 20 -9.59 9.10 1.41
N ILE A 21 -9.69 9.89 2.49
CA ILE A 21 -9.24 9.47 3.82
C ILE A 21 -10.03 8.25 4.29
N GLY A 22 -11.35 8.23 4.12
CA GLY A 22 -12.21 7.11 4.49
C GLY A 22 -11.86 5.83 3.73
N ILE A 23 -11.70 5.92 2.42
CA ILE A 23 -11.24 4.83 1.53
C ILE A 23 -9.89 4.31 2.04
N ASN A 24 -8.92 5.20 2.26
CA ASN A 24 -7.59 4.80 2.71
C ASN A 24 -7.57 4.22 4.13
N ILE A 25 -8.43 4.68 5.05
CA ILE A 25 -8.51 4.11 6.40
C ILE A 25 -9.02 2.68 6.32
N VAL A 26 -10.15 2.45 5.63
CA VAL A 26 -10.76 1.12 5.49
C VAL A 26 -9.76 0.16 4.85
N LEU A 27 -9.08 0.61 3.80
CA LEU A 27 -8.15 -0.19 3.01
C LEU A 27 -6.70 -0.17 3.54
N SER A 28 -6.43 0.50 4.66
CA SER A 28 -5.12 0.43 5.34
C SER A 28 -5.09 -0.65 6.42
N GLY A 29 -6.26 -1.04 6.96
CA GLY A 29 -6.35 -1.96 8.08
C GLY A 29 -5.92 -3.38 7.72
N ASP A 30 -6.40 -3.89 6.58
CA ASP A 30 -6.02 -5.17 5.99
C ASP A 30 -4.55 -5.18 5.51
N ASN A 31 -4.11 -4.11 4.83
CA ASN A 31 -2.71 -3.89 4.44
C ASN A 31 -1.77 -3.95 5.66
N ALA A 32 -2.12 -3.27 6.75
CA ALA A 32 -1.32 -3.23 7.97
C ALA A 32 -1.25 -4.61 8.66
N VAL A 33 -2.33 -5.42 8.59
CA VAL A 33 -2.34 -6.80 9.06
C VAL A 33 -1.39 -7.67 8.24
N VAL A 34 -1.39 -7.56 6.90
CA VAL A 34 -0.49 -8.34 6.04
C VAL A 34 0.96 -7.99 6.31
N ILE A 35 1.25 -6.68 6.43
CA ILE A 35 2.59 -6.18 6.75
C ILE A 35 3.09 -6.74 8.08
N ALA A 36 2.24 -6.68 9.11
CA ALA A 36 2.59 -7.20 10.41
C ALA A 36 2.78 -8.73 10.41
N LEU A 37 1.96 -9.48 9.67
CA LEU A 37 2.09 -10.93 9.53
C LEU A 37 3.37 -11.33 8.79
N ALA A 38 3.74 -10.62 7.73
CA ALA A 38 4.96 -10.86 6.97
C ALA A 38 6.21 -10.56 7.80
N ALA A 39 6.26 -9.40 8.46
CA ALA A 39 7.41 -8.99 9.26
C ALA A 39 7.55 -9.80 10.56
N ARG A 40 6.49 -10.44 11.09
CA ARG A 40 6.58 -11.24 12.33
C ARG A 40 7.57 -12.40 12.26
N ARG A 41 7.84 -12.95 11.08
CA ARG A 41 8.78 -14.07 10.91
C ARG A 41 10.24 -13.66 11.19
N LEU A 42 10.53 -12.37 11.19
CA LEU A 42 11.87 -11.85 11.42
C LEU A 42 12.24 -11.74 12.91
N PRO A 43 13.55 -11.76 13.23
CA PRO A 43 14.06 -11.39 14.54
C PRO A 43 13.55 -10.01 14.97
N GLU A 44 13.23 -9.80 16.24
CA GLU A 44 12.64 -8.55 16.76
C GLU A 44 13.41 -7.29 16.36
N ALA A 45 14.76 -7.38 16.34
CA ALA A 45 15.63 -6.28 15.93
C ALA A 45 15.45 -5.86 14.46
N GLN A 46 15.01 -6.77 13.59
CA GLN A 46 14.84 -6.56 12.15
C GLN A 46 13.39 -6.24 11.77
N ARG A 47 12.39 -6.63 12.58
CA ARG A 47 10.95 -6.41 12.28
C ARG A 47 10.61 -4.97 11.98
N ASN A 48 11.03 -4.04 12.85
CA ASN A 48 10.74 -2.62 12.68
C ASN A 48 11.42 -2.06 11.43
N ARG A 49 12.62 -2.54 11.09
CA ARG A 49 13.31 -2.16 9.86
C ARG A 49 12.58 -2.71 8.63
N ALA A 50 12.10 -3.95 8.67
CA ALA A 50 11.38 -4.55 7.56
C ALA A 50 10.02 -3.87 7.32
N ILE A 51 9.30 -3.53 8.39
CA ILE A 51 8.08 -2.72 8.31
C ILE A 51 8.41 -1.35 7.70
N LEU A 52 9.46 -0.68 8.17
CA LEU A 52 9.81 0.65 7.70
C LEU A 52 10.22 0.63 6.21
N VAL A 53 11.11 -0.28 5.82
CA VAL A 53 11.62 -0.40 4.45
C VAL A 53 10.53 -0.90 3.51
N GLY A 54 9.79 -1.94 3.91
CA GLY A 54 8.67 -2.48 3.16
C GLY A 54 7.54 -1.45 2.98
N SER A 55 7.18 -0.73 4.04
CA SER A 55 6.20 0.36 3.96
C SER A 55 6.71 1.49 3.06
N ALA A 56 7.98 1.88 3.16
CA ALA A 56 8.54 2.93 2.31
C ALA A 56 8.48 2.54 0.82
N GLY A 57 8.84 1.30 0.48
CA GLY A 57 8.72 0.80 -0.89
C GLY A 57 7.26 0.71 -1.37
N ALA A 58 6.36 0.23 -0.50
CA ALA A 58 4.91 0.16 -0.77
C ALA A 58 4.32 1.56 -1.02
N ILE A 59 4.72 2.55 -0.22
CA ILE A 59 4.30 3.94 -0.39
C ILE A 59 4.76 4.49 -1.74
N VAL A 60 6.02 4.27 -2.12
CA VAL A 60 6.54 4.71 -3.42
C VAL A 60 5.73 4.07 -4.54
N LEU A 61 5.50 2.75 -4.46
CA LEU A 61 4.68 2.03 -5.41
C LEU A 61 3.28 2.65 -5.50
N ARG A 62 2.60 2.85 -4.37
CA ARG A 62 1.26 3.45 -4.29
C ARG A 62 1.19 4.86 -4.87
N VAL A 63 2.21 5.71 -4.65
CA VAL A 63 2.29 7.04 -5.25
C VAL A 63 2.37 6.92 -6.77
N VAL A 64 3.27 6.05 -7.28
CA VAL A 64 3.42 5.82 -8.72
C VAL A 64 2.11 5.31 -9.31
N LEU A 65 1.48 4.29 -8.71
CA LEU A 65 0.20 3.74 -9.16
C LEU A 65 -0.91 4.79 -9.17
N THR A 66 -1.03 5.59 -8.10
CA THR A 66 -2.08 6.62 -7.99
C THR A 66 -1.93 7.72 -9.02
N LEU A 67 -0.72 8.27 -9.17
CA LEU A 67 -0.45 9.30 -10.17
C LEU A 67 -0.67 8.76 -11.57
N PHE A 68 -0.25 7.52 -11.80
CA PHE A 68 -0.43 6.86 -13.07
C PHE A 68 -1.91 6.62 -13.40
N ALA A 69 -2.70 6.14 -12.43
CA ALA A 69 -4.14 5.95 -12.57
C ALA A 69 -4.89 7.26 -12.80
N ALA A 70 -4.49 8.34 -12.12
CA ALA A 70 -5.07 9.67 -12.30
C ALA A 70 -4.89 10.18 -13.74
N VAL A 71 -3.69 9.99 -14.32
CA VAL A 71 -3.42 10.32 -15.73
C VAL A 71 -4.14 9.37 -16.68
N LEU A 72 -4.31 8.09 -16.30
CA LEU A 72 -5.01 7.07 -17.08
C LEU A 72 -6.49 7.37 -17.30
N LEU A 73 -7.15 7.96 -16.30
CA LEU A 73 -8.59 8.23 -16.33
C LEU A 73 -8.98 9.26 -17.41
N ASP A 74 -8.05 10.13 -17.80
CA ASP A 74 -8.29 11.19 -18.80
C ASP A 74 -8.07 10.75 -20.26
N LEU A 75 -7.50 9.55 -20.52
CA LEU A 75 -7.12 9.15 -21.88
C LEU A 75 -7.83 7.86 -22.36
N PRO A 76 -8.54 7.89 -23.52
CA PRO A 76 -9.39 6.79 -23.99
C PRO A 76 -8.66 5.50 -24.39
N PHE A 77 -7.33 5.53 -24.57
CA PHE A 77 -6.51 4.35 -24.97
C PHE A 77 -5.42 3.97 -23.97
N VAL A 78 -5.30 4.70 -22.86
CA VAL A 78 -4.15 4.58 -21.95
C VAL A 78 -4.35 3.52 -20.86
N LYS A 79 -5.58 3.04 -20.66
CA LYS A 79 -5.87 1.82 -19.86
C LYS A 79 -5.03 0.61 -20.29
N THR A 80 -4.76 0.47 -21.59
CA THR A 80 -4.00 -0.67 -22.14
C THR A 80 -2.49 -0.52 -21.93
N VAL A 81 -1.92 0.65 -22.22
CA VAL A 81 -0.49 0.94 -21.99
C VAL A 81 -0.18 0.94 -20.49
N GLY A 82 -1.14 1.41 -19.70
CA GLY A 82 -1.02 1.38 -18.26
C GLY A 82 -1.13 0.02 -17.62
N GLY A 83 -2.06 -0.81 -18.07
CA GLY A 83 -2.05 -2.22 -17.71
C GLY A 83 -0.69 -2.87 -17.98
N LEU A 84 -0.09 -2.61 -19.16
CA LEU A 84 1.23 -3.16 -19.53
C LEU A 84 2.38 -2.67 -18.64
N LEU A 85 2.40 -1.38 -18.30
CA LEU A 85 3.48 -0.79 -17.48
C LEU A 85 3.36 -1.23 -16.01
N LEU A 86 2.14 -1.33 -15.49
CA LEU A 86 1.86 -1.90 -14.17
C LEU A 86 2.24 -3.38 -14.10
N LEU A 87 1.93 -4.14 -15.15
CA LEU A 87 2.29 -5.55 -15.25
C LEU A 87 3.82 -5.73 -15.31
N TRP A 88 4.54 -4.83 -16.00
CA TRP A 88 6.00 -4.81 -15.99
C TRP A 88 6.58 -4.53 -14.59
N ILE A 89 6.04 -3.55 -13.85
CA ILE A 89 6.45 -3.27 -12.47
C ILE A 89 6.13 -4.45 -11.54
N ALA A 90 4.92 -5.03 -11.67
CA ALA A 90 4.50 -6.20 -10.90
C ALA A 90 5.43 -7.38 -11.11
N VAL A 91 5.75 -7.70 -12.37
CA VAL A 91 6.69 -8.76 -12.73
C VAL A 91 8.07 -8.44 -12.17
N LYS A 92 8.56 -7.20 -12.27
CA LYS A 92 9.88 -6.82 -11.75
C LYS A 92 9.96 -6.95 -10.21
N LEU A 93 8.88 -6.69 -9.49
CA LEU A 93 8.79 -6.90 -8.03
C LEU A 93 8.60 -8.39 -7.65
N LEU A 94 7.96 -9.16 -8.55
CA LEU A 94 7.73 -10.60 -8.44
C LEU A 94 8.87 -11.46 -8.99
N VAL A 95 9.90 -10.87 -9.58
CA VAL A 95 11.16 -11.57 -9.87
C VAL A 95 12.03 -11.43 -8.63
N PRO A 96 12.48 -12.53 -8.01
CA PRO A 96 13.52 -12.46 -7.01
C PRO A 96 14.72 -11.82 -7.68
N GLU A 97 15.23 -10.71 -7.15
CA GLU A 97 16.63 -10.42 -7.42
C GLU A 97 17.39 -11.60 -6.82
N ASP A 98 18.03 -12.39 -7.69
CA ASP A 98 18.99 -13.40 -7.25
C ASP A 98 20.07 -12.64 -6.48
N GLU A 99 19.91 -12.56 -5.16
CA GLU A 99 21.05 -12.37 -4.28
C GLU A 99 21.95 -13.57 -4.57
N GLY A 100 22.93 -13.33 -5.43
CA GLY A 100 23.88 -14.33 -5.87
C GLY A 100 24.48 -15.04 -4.66
N ASP A 101 24.61 -16.35 -4.81
CA ASP A 101 25.38 -17.26 -3.96
C ASP A 101 26.54 -16.53 -3.26
N GLY A 102 26.33 -16.27 -1.97
CA GLY A 102 27.25 -15.55 -1.11
C GLY A 102 27.03 -16.03 0.31
N ASP A 103 27.74 -17.10 0.65
CA ASP A 103 27.96 -17.65 1.99
C ASP A 103 27.86 -16.58 3.09
N GLY A 104 26.73 -16.54 3.82
CA GLY A 104 26.56 -15.67 4.98
C GLY A 104 25.13 -15.20 5.29
N ASP A 105 24.62 -15.66 6.45
CA ASP A 105 23.51 -15.08 7.24
C ASP A 105 22.07 -15.38 6.75
N GLU A 106 21.51 -16.51 7.23
CA GLU A 106 20.09 -16.90 7.08
C GLU A 106 19.09 -15.79 7.47
N GLY A 107 19.51 -14.80 8.27
CA GLY A 107 18.69 -13.65 8.65
C GLY A 107 18.50 -12.59 7.57
N ALA A 108 19.44 -12.42 6.64
CA ALA A 108 19.34 -11.41 5.58
C ALA A 108 18.36 -11.84 4.46
N SER A 109 18.35 -13.13 4.12
CA SER A 109 17.40 -13.71 3.16
C SER A 109 15.96 -13.61 3.66
N ASP A 110 15.72 -13.83 4.95
CA ASP A 110 14.39 -13.72 5.55
C ASP A 110 13.89 -12.27 5.53
N PHE A 111 14.78 -11.29 5.76
CA PHE A 111 14.44 -9.86 5.73
C PHE A 111 13.90 -9.43 4.36
N TRP A 112 14.64 -9.72 3.29
CA TRP A 112 14.24 -9.35 1.94
C TRP A 112 13.00 -10.11 1.47
N GLN A 113 12.86 -11.38 1.90
CA GLN A 113 11.64 -12.14 1.66
C GLN A 113 10.42 -11.46 2.30
N ALA A 114 10.53 -10.99 3.55
CA ALA A 114 9.45 -10.28 4.23
C ALA A 114 9.10 -8.95 3.54
N VAL A 115 10.12 -8.15 3.16
CA VAL A 115 9.91 -6.90 2.41
C VAL A 115 9.20 -7.17 1.09
N ARG A 116 9.57 -8.23 0.39
CA ARG A 116 8.98 -8.58 -0.89
C ARG A 116 7.53 -9.03 -0.79
N ILE A 117 7.19 -9.82 0.24
CA ILE A 117 5.79 -10.17 0.55
C ILE A 117 4.97 -8.91 0.81
N VAL A 118 5.52 -7.93 1.54
CA VAL A 118 4.86 -6.63 1.77
C VAL A 118 4.62 -5.90 0.46
N LEU A 119 5.62 -5.80 -0.42
CA LEU A 119 5.47 -5.08 -1.70
C LEU A 119 4.46 -5.74 -2.64
N ILE A 120 4.46 -7.08 -2.72
CA ILE A 120 3.52 -7.81 -3.55
C ILE A 120 2.09 -7.66 -3.01
N ALA A 121 1.92 -7.81 -1.70
CA ALA A 121 0.62 -7.64 -1.06
C ALA A 121 0.07 -6.22 -1.25
N ASP A 122 0.92 -5.20 -1.03
CA ASP A 122 0.53 -3.81 -1.25
C ASP A 122 0.22 -3.56 -2.72
N PHE A 123 0.97 -4.10 -3.68
CA PHE A 123 0.67 -3.93 -5.11
C PHE A 123 -0.72 -4.46 -5.47
N VAL A 124 -1.02 -5.72 -5.11
CA VAL A 124 -2.28 -6.37 -5.44
C VAL A 124 -3.45 -5.62 -4.80
N MET A 125 -3.33 -5.26 -3.52
CA MET A 125 -4.41 -4.59 -2.78
C MET A 125 -4.54 -3.11 -3.18
N SER A 126 -3.42 -2.45 -3.48
CA SER A 126 -3.43 -1.03 -3.85
C SER A 126 -3.95 -0.79 -5.27
N LEU A 127 -3.94 -1.79 -6.16
CA LEU A 127 -4.52 -1.66 -7.51
C LEU A 127 -5.98 -1.19 -7.44
N ASP A 128 -6.78 -1.80 -6.56
CA ASP A 128 -8.18 -1.46 -6.37
C ASP A 128 -8.35 -0.15 -5.57
N ASN A 129 -7.50 0.09 -4.57
CA ASN A 129 -7.51 1.35 -3.80
C ASN A 129 -7.21 2.56 -4.66
N VAL A 130 -6.21 2.43 -5.54
CA VAL A 130 -5.73 3.49 -6.42
C VAL A 130 -6.85 3.96 -7.34
N ILE A 131 -7.66 3.04 -7.87
CA ILE A 131 -8.81 3.37 -8.71
C ILE A 131 -9.87 4.11 -7.89
N GLY A 132 -10.16 3.65 -6.67
CA GLY A 132 -11.13 4.30 -5.76
C GLY A 132 -10.70 5.71 -5.34
N VAL A 133 -9.42 5.89 -5.01
CA VAL A 133 -8.84 7.19 -4.64
C VAL A 133 -8.77 8.13 -5.84
N ALA A 134 -8.37 7.64 -7.01
CA ALA A 134 -8.36 8.40 -8.26
C ALA A 134 -9.77 8.87 -8.66
N ALA A 135 -10.77 8.01 -8.51
CA ALA A 135 -12.18 8.35 -8.75
C ALA A 135 -12.69 9.40 -7.74
N ALA A 136 -12.39 9.23 -6.45
CA ALA A 136 -12.80 10.17 -5.40
C ALA A 136 -12.13 11.55 -5.53
N ALA A 137 -10.93 11.62 -6.11
CA ALA A 137 -10.25 12.89 -6.37
C ALA A 137 -10.77 13.63 -7.61
N GLY A 138 -11.50 12.96 -8.50
CA GLY A 138 -12.14 13.59 -9.67
C GLY A 138 -11.18 14.36 -10.57
N GLY A 139 -9.93 13.89 -10.71
CA GLY A 139 -8.88 14.56 -11.50
C GLY A 139 -8.07 15.64 -10.76
N SER A 140 -8.42 15.99 -9.52
CA SER A 140 -7.64 16.94 -8.72
C SER A 140 -6.37 16.28 -8.17
N ILE A 141 -5.23 16.59 -8.79
CA ILE A 141 -3.91 16.16 -8.35
C ILE A 141 -3.64 16.62 -6.90
N LEU A 142 -4.12 17.80 -6.53
CA LEU A 142 -3.95 18.32 -5.17
C LEU A 142 -4.65 17.45 -4.12
N LEU A 143 -5.91 17.03 -4.38
CA LEU A 143 -6.63 16.11 -3.50
C LEU A 143 -5.93 14.76 -3.39
N LEU A 144 -5.39 14.24 -4.49
CA LEU A 144 -4.62 13.00 -4.49
C LEU A 144 -3.36 13.10 -3.64
N VAL A 145 -2.56 14.13 -3.85
CA VAL A 145 -1.29 14.31 -3.11
C VAL A 145 -1.55 14.53 -1.62
N LEU A 146 -2.56 15.33 -1.26
CA LEU A 146 -2.93 15.53 0.15
C LEU A 146 -3.47 14.26 0.79
N GLY A 147 -4.33 13.52 0.09
CA GLY A 147 -4.85 12.23 0.56
C GLY A 147 -3.73 11.22 0.79
N LEU A 148 -2.77 11.11 -0.14
CA LEU A 148 -1.58 10.28 0.00
C LEU A 148 -0.70 10.72 1.17
N ALA A 149 -0.41 12.03 1.29
CA ALA A 149 0.44 12.57 2.35
C ALA A 149 -0.11 12.28 3.75
N ILE A 150 -1.43 12.32 3.93
CA ILE A 150 -2.09 11.99 5.21
C ILE A 150 -2.10 10.48 5.46
N SER A 151 -2.26 9.68 4.40
CA SER A 151 -2.43 8.22 4.53
C SER A 151 -1.13 7.49 4.81
N ILE A 152 0.00 8.02 4.35
CA ILE A 152 1.34 7.43 4.54
C ILE A 152 1.69 7.27 6.04
N PRO A 153 1.66 8.33 6.87
CA PRO A 153 1.90 8.19 8.31
C PRO A 153 0.90 7.25 8.99
N LEU A 154 -0.36 7.26 8.54
CA LEU A 154 -1.42 6.44 9.09
C LEU A 154 -1.12 4.95 8.90
N ILE A 155 -0.68 4.53 7.71
CA ILE A 155 -0.33 3.13 7.43
C ILE A 155 0.85 2.66 8.29
N ILE A 156 1.90 3.47 8.40
CA ILE A 156 3.10 3.13 9.21
C ILE A 156 2.71 3.01 10.69
N PHE A 157 1.93 3.96 11.20
CA PHE A 157 1.45 3.94 12.58
C PHE A 157 0.54 2.74 12.85
N SER A 158 -0.42 2.47 11.95
CA SER A 158 -1.34 1.33 12.07
C SER A 158 -0.59 -0.01 12.04
N SER A 159 0.39 -0.18 11.15
CA SER A 159 1.18 -1.40 11.03
C SER A 159 2.01 -1.68 12.29
N THR A 160 2.64 -0.64 12.84
CA THR A 160 3.40 -0.76 14.09
C THR A 160 2.50 -1.00 15.30
N LEU A 161 1.31 -0.41 15.34
CA LEU A 161 0.32 -0.65 16.39
C LEU A 161 -0.21 -2.10 16.35
N ILE A 162 -0.58 -2.58 15.17
CA ILE A 162 -1.04 -3.96 14.95
C ILE A 162 0.05 -4.96 15.33
N MET A 163 1.32 -4.70 14.99
CA MET A 163 2.42 -5.57 15.40
C MET A 163 2.53 -5.70 16.92
N LYS A 164 2.50 -4.58 17.66
CA LYS A 164 2.51 -4.60 19.13
C LYS A 164 1.32 -5.35 19.72
N TRP A 165 0.17 -5.26 19.06
CA TRP A 165 -1.03 -5.98 19.50
C TRP A 165 -0.92 -7.47 19.22
N MET A 166 -0.35 -7.89 18.09
CA MET A 166 -0.09 -9.31 17.79
C MET A 166 0.87 -9.94 18.80
N GLU A 167 1.85 -9.19 19.31
CA GLU A 167 2.77 -9.65 20.37
C GLU A 167 2.06 -9.86 21.71
N ARG A 168 1.06 -9.03 22.03
CA ARG A 168 0.30 -9.13 23.29
C ARG A 168 -0.90 -10.07 23.20
N LEU A 169 -1.52 -10.18 22.03
CA LEU A 169 -2.76 -10.89 21.78
C LEU A 169 -2.61 -11.80 20.55
N PRO A 170 -2.15 -13.05 20.75
CA PRO A 170 -1.93 -13.99 19.65
C PRO A 170 -3.17 -14.27 18.81
N ILE A 171 -4.38 -14.05 19.36
CA ILE A 171 -5.65 -14.22 18.64
C ILE A 171 -5.79 -13.29 17.42
N ILE A 172 -5.07 -12.16 17.41
CA ILE A 172 -5.06 -11.21 16.29
C ILE A 172 -4.39 -11.83 15.06
N ILE A 173 -3.48 -12.79 15.27
CA ILE A 173 -2.80 -13.52 14.20
C ILE A 173 -3.79 -14.41 13.45
N THR A 174 -4.55 -15.21 14.19
CA THR A 174 -5.58 -16.08 13.63
C THR A 174 -6.71 -15.27 13.02
N ALA A 175 -7.13 -14.17 13.68
CA ALA A 175 -8.12 -13.26 13.12
C ALA A 175 -7.63 -12.59 11.82
N GLY A 176 -6.38 -12.13 11.78
CA GLY A 176 -5.77 -11.52 10.60
C GLY A 176 -5.60 -12.51 9.44
N GLY A 177 -5.15 -13.74 9.75
CA GLY A 177 -5.08 -14.81 8.75
C GLY A 177 -6.46 -15.22 8.22
N ALA A 178 -7.47 -15.28 9.09
CA ALA A 178 -8.85 -15.58 8.70
C ALA A 178 -9.46 -14.47 7.83
N LEU A 179 -9.21 -13.21 8.16
CA LEU A 179 -9.61 -12.05 7.35
C LEU A 179 -9.00 -12.14 5.95
N LEU A 180 -7.70 -12.42 5.84
CA LEU A 180 -7.02 -12.55 4.56
C LEU A 180 -7.53 -13.73 3.74
N GLY A 181 -7.76 -14.88 4.37
CA GLY A 181 -8.37 -16.03 3.70
C GLY A 181 -9.78 -15.73 3.18
N TRP A 182 -10.58 -14.97 3.93
CA TRP A 182 -11.93 -14.58 3.52
C TRP A 182 -11.92 -13.58 2.35
N VAL A 183 -11.06 -12.55 2.40
CA VAL A 183 -10.90 -11.57 1.31
C VAL A 183 -10.39 -12.25 0.03
N ALA A 184 -9.38 -13.10 0.14
CA ALA A 184 -8.85 -13.87 -0.99
C ALA A 184 -9.88 -14.85 -1.57
N GLY A 185 -10.71 -15.47 -0.71
CA GLY A 185 -11.78 -16.36 -1.15
C GLY A 185 -12.98 -15.64 -1.78
N GLY A 186 -13.18 -14.35 -1.49
CA GLY A 186 -14.25 -13.54 -2.09
C GLY A 186 -13.86 -12.82 -3.38
N THR A 187 -12.58 -12.87 -3.77
CA THR A 187 -12.03 -12.25 -4.98
C THR A 187 -11.78 -13.24 -6.13
N ILE A 188 -12.13 -14.52 -5.95
CA ILE A 188 -12.18 -15.58 -6.98
C ILE A 188 -13.66 -15.87 -7.29
#